data_AF-A0A1T4PES9-F1
#
_entry.id   AF-A0A1T4PES9-F1
#
_cell.length_a   1.000
_cell.length_b   1.000
_cell.length_c   1.000
_cell.angle_alpha   90.00
_cell.angle_beta   90.00
_cell.angle_gamma   90.00
#
_symmetry.space_group_name_H-M   'P 1'
#
loop_
_entity.id
_entity.type
_entity.pdbx_description
1 polymer ?
#
loop_
_entity_poly.entity_id
_entity_poly.type
_entity_poly.pdbx_seq_one_letter_code
_entity_poly.pdbx_strand_id
1 'polypeptide(L)' 'MSKVFISLDQNELVQLKSIALDKDPEEALEFVLKHIISKVEKQEKGKLKHTIID' A
#
# COMPACT_ATOMS: atom_id res chain seq x y z
N MET A 1 -1.49 18.84 -0.81
CA MET A 1 -0.84 17.58 -0.40
C MET A 1 -1.84 16.45 -0.55
N SER A 2 -1.61 15.56 -1.51
CA SER A 2 -2.47 14.39 -1.72
C SER A 2 -2.12 13.34 -0.66
N LYS A 3 -3.06 12.99 0.22
CA LYS A 3 -2.90 11.88 1.17
C LYS A 3 -3.51 10.63 0.55
N VAL A 4 -2.72 9.57 0.44
CA VAL A 4 -3.17 8.26 -0.03
C VAL A 4 -3.42 7.37 1.19
N PHE A 5 -4.64 6.88 1.33
CA PHE A 5 -5.00 5.93 2.38
C PHE A 5 -4.95 4.52 1.80
N ILE A 6 -4.19 3.64 2.45
CA ILE A 6 -3.97 2.27 1.99
C ILE A 6 -4.40 1.35 3.11
N SER A 7 -5.39 0.50 2.84
CA SER A 7 -5.85 -0.51 3.78
C SER A 7 -4.92 -1.71 3.74
N LEU A 8 -4.33 -2.03 4.89
CA LEU A 8 -3.51 -3.21 5.10
C LEU A 8 -4.29 -4.25 5.90
N ASP A 9 -4.17 -5.50 5.48
CA ASP A 9 -4.74 -6.66 6.14
C ASP A 9 -3.91 -7.03 7.38
N GLN A 10 -4.46 -7.84 8.29
CA GLN A 10 -3.80 -8.16 9.56
C GLN A 10 -2.40 -8.76 9.37
N ASN A 11 -2.22 -9.63 8.37
CA ASN A 11 -0.92 -10.22 8.06
C ASN A 11 0.10 -9.15 7.61
N GLU A 12 -0.32 -8.22 6.75
CA GLU A 12 0.53 -7.13 6.26
C GLU A 12 0.90 -6.16 7.39
N LEU A 13 0.00 -5.91 8.34
CA LEU A 13 0.29 -5.11 9.53
C LEU A 13 1.33 -5.76 10.45
N VAL A 14 1.30 -7.09 10.59
CA VAL A 14 2.30 -7.83 11.36
C VAL A 14 3.66 -7.75 10.68
N GLN A 15 3.71 -7.94 9.37
CA GLN A 15 4.95 -7.80 8.60
C GLN A 15 5.53 -6.38 8.70
N LEU A 16 4.70 -5.35 8.49
CA LEU A 16 5.13 -3.96 8.62
C LEU A 16 5.67 -3.65 10.02
N LYS A 17 5.04 -4.19 11.08
CA LYS A 17 5.55 -4.05 12.45
C LYS A 17 6.90 -4.71 12.62
N SER A 18 7.09 -5.90 12.07
CA SER A 18 8.38 -6.61 12.13
C SER A 18 9.48 -5.79 11.46
N ILE A 19 9.23 -5.31 10.24
CA ILE A 19 10.16 -4.48 9.47
C ILE A 19 10.50 -3.19 10.23
N ALA A 20 9.50 -2.54 10.83
CA ALA A 20 9.72 -1.32 11.61
C ALA A 20 10.57 -1.54 12.87
N LEU A 21 10.54 -2.74 13.44
CA LEU A 21 11.36 -3.12 14.59
C LEU A 21 12.80 -3.44 14.18
N ASP A 22 12.97 -4.20 13.10
CA ASP A 22 14.27 -4.61 12.58
C ASP A 22 15.02 -3.43 11.94
N LYS A 23 14.27 -2.44 11.43
CA LYS A 23 14.77 -1.25 10.71
C LYS A 23 15.57 -1.60 9.47
N ASP A 24 15.32 -2.77 8.89
CA ASP A 24 15.94 -3.17 7.64
C ASP A 24 15.33 -2.39 6.47
N PRO A 25 16.13 -1.58 5.75
CA PRO A 25 15.64 -0.75 4.66
C PRO A 25 15.30 -1.56 3.40
N GLU A 26 15.92 -2.73 3.20
CA GLU A 26 15.66 -3.58 2.03
C GLU A 26 14.30 -4.26 2.17
N GLU A 27 14.01 -4.86 3.32
CA GLU A 27 12.71 -5.46 3.62
C GLU A 27 11.57 -4.42 3.58
N ALA A 28 11.84 -3.20 4.07
CA ALA A 28 10.87 -2.10 3.99
C ALA A 28 10.55 -1.73 2.55
N LEU A 29 11.58 -1.64 1.70
CA LEU A 29 11.40 -1.33 0.29
C LEU A 29 10.63 -2.45 -0.41
N GLU A 30 10.98 -3.71 -0.19
CA GLU A 30 10.27 -4.86 -0.77
C GLU A 30 8.80 -4.90 -0.36
N PHE A 31 8.50 -4.62 0.91
CA PHE A 31 7.13 -4.54 1.40
C PHE A 31 6.34 -3.45 0.67
N VAL A 32 6.93 -2.26 0.49
CA VAL A 32 6.29 -1.16 -0.23
C VAL A 32 6.06 -1.53 -1.70
N LEU A 33 7.07 -2.05 -2.39
CA LEU A 33 6.96 -2.43 -3.80
C LEU A 33 5.88 -3.49 -4.03
N LYS A 34 5.82 -4.49 -3.15
CA LYS A 34 4.93 -5.65 -3.32
C LYS A 34 3.49 -5.38 -2.90
N HIS A 35 3.30 -4.70 -1.77
CA HIS A 35 1.98 -4.53 -1.15
C HIS A 35 1.39 -3.15 -1.41
N ILE A 36 2.18 -2.09 -1.23
CA ILE A 36 1.71 -0.71 -1.33
C ILE A 36 1.50 -0.32 -2.79
N ILE A 37 2.49 -0.50 -3.67
CA ILE A 37 2.36 -0.12 -5.09
C ILE A 37 1.21 -0.88 -5.75
N SER A 38 1.13 -2.20 -5.56
CA SER A 38 0.05 -3.00 -6.14
C SER A 38 -1.34 -2.54 -5.68
N LYS A 39 -1.50 -2.17 -4.41
CA LYS A 39 -2.76 -1.65 -3.87
C LYS A 39 -3.07 -0.24 -4.39
N VAL A 40 -2.06 0.63 -4.52
CA VAL A 40 -2.22 1.98 -5.07
C VAL A 40 -2.64 1.91 -6.54
N GLU A 41 -1.97 1.12 -7.37
CA GLU A 41 -2.33 0.93 -8.79
C GLU A 41 -3.73 0.35 -8.96
N LYS A 42 -4.13 -0.61 -8.11
CA LYS A 42 -5.49 -1.15 -8.10
C LYS A 42 -6.53 -0.10 -7.72
N GLN A 43 -6.22 0.77 -6.76
CA GLN A 43 -7.11 1.88 -6.39
C GLN A 43 -7.22 2.93 -7.49
N GLU A 44 -6.13 3.27 -8.18
CA GLU A 44 -6.16 4.23 -9.30
C GLU A 44 -6.95 3.69 -10.49
N LYS A 45 -6.76 2.41 -10.84
CA LYS A 45 -7.57 1.73 -11.87
C LYS A 45 -9.04 1.55 -11.47
N GLY A 46 -9.34 1.46 -10.18
CA GLY A 46 -10.70 1.42 -9.66
C GLY A 46 -11.41 2.78 -9.68
N LYS A 47 -10.70 3.86 -9.33
CA LYS A 47 -11.23 5.24 -9.37
C LYS A 47 -11.58 5.72 -10.77
N LEU A 48 -10.84 5.27 -11.78
CA LEU A 48 -11.13 5.55 -13.20
C LEU A 48 -12.50 5.00 -13.66
N LYS A 49 -13.08 4.01 -12.97
CA LYS A 49 -14.42 3.49 -13.29
C LYS A 49 -15.56 4.23 -12.59
N HIS A 50 -15.30 4.94 -11.49
CA HIS A 50 -16.33 5.66 -10.74
C HIS A 50 -16.44 7.15 -11.13
N THR A 51 -15.46 7.68 -11.89
CA THR A 51 -15.46 9.09 -12.34
C THR A 51 -15.88 9.20 -13.82
N ILE A 52 -16.86 8.41 -14.26
CA ILE A 52 -17.57 8.63 -15.54
C ILE A 52 -19.06 8.33 -15.33
N ILE A 53 -19.72 9.09 -14.45
CA ILE A 53 -21.18 9.36 -14.46
C ILE A 53 -21.50 10.41 -13.39
N ASP A 54 -21.39 11.69 -13.75
CA ASP A 54 -22.47 12.70 -13.75
C ASP A 54 -21.99 13.92 -14.56
#